data_AF-A0A6V7HVM7-F1
#
_entry.id   AF-A0A6V7HVM7-F1
#
_cell.length_a   1.000
_cell.length_b   1.000
_cell.length_c   1.000
_cell.angle_alpha   90.00
_cell.angle_beta   90.00
_cell.angle_gamma   90.00
#
_symmetry.space_group_name_H-M   'P 1'
#
loop_
_entity.id
_entity.type
_entity.pdbx_description
1 polymer ?
#
loop_
_entity_poly.entity_id
_entity_poly.type
_entity_poly.pdbx_seq_one_letter_code
_entity_poly.pdbx_strand_id
1 'polypeptide(L)'
;ALTTGTLPTFIDISSNFATEEIDEDNLIDQNNRNGVIFMGDDTWTGLFPGKFLRQFPSPSFNVLDLDTVDRDVRNRIFFELQRKDWSLLIAHTLGVDHCGHKHGMNHPEMTRKLNETNELIKEIVGVLDEHTVLFVVGDHGMTESGDHGGDSPSEVEAAMFVYSKKPLQSNLNLKNYRTLNQVDIVPTFAAILGAPIPFSNIGNVILDALPRFRNNSKRDEHPWFSAHTVWRNIMQTKNYIDVYSSETFLFSEEKLKKFDDTFHELRVKVAGISDDKSLDDFLSLAREYFKFLRDSCIEIWVQFNTTLMSQGLVFSFCTMFFVYLILTGIPVMQMLKILESTFLKFVVIGNLIASAFAYGLYFFGAVDDFLNTNFIATGMTSIFLLAILVVQNWGEISNTWYQ
;
A
#
# COMPACT_ATOMS: atom_id res chain seq x y z
N ALA A 1 0.20 3.40 1.23
CA ALA A 1 0.48 3.46 2.69
C ALA A 1 1.21 4.73 3.12
N LEU A 2 2.46 4.96 2.68
CA LEU A 2 3.32 6.06 3.16
C LEU A 2 2.84 7.48 2.79
N THR A 3 2.00 7.63 1.77
CA THR A 3 1.49 8.93 1.29
C THR A 3 -0.01 9.12 1.55
N THR A 4 -0.78 8.03 1.57
CA THR A 4 -2.25 8.03 1.71
C THR A 4 -2.74 7.70 3.13
N GLY A 5 -1.97 6.94 3.90
CA GLY A 5 -2.36 6.52 5.25
C GLY A 5 -3.38 5.38 5.27
N THR A 6 -3.65 4.77 4.12
CA THR A 6 -4.50 3.58 3.98
C THR A 6 -3.67 2.30 3.76
N LEU A 7 -4.32 1.15 3.92
CA LEU A 7 -3.76 -0.16 3.60
C LEU A 7 -3.76 -0.37 2.08
N PRO A 8 -2.66 -0.89 1.50
CA PRO A 8 -2.64 -1.23 0.08
C PRO A 8 -3.60 -2.38 -0.19
N THR A 9 -4.40 -2.28 -1.26
CA THR A 9 -5.21 -3.39 -1.77
C THR A 9 -4.39 -4.25 -2.73
N PHE A 10 -4.88 -5.44 -3.07
CA PHE A 10 -4.19 -6.33 -4.01
C PHE A 10 -4.01 -5.70 -5.41
N ILE A 11 -4.97 -4.87 -5.85
CA ILE A 11 -4.90 -4.15 -7.13
C ILE A 11 -3.71 -3.18 -7.07
N ASP A 12 -3.57 -2.45 -5.96
CA ASP A 12 -2.49 -1.47 -5.73
C ASP A 12 -1.10 -2.13 -5.62
N ILE A 13 -1.03 -3.40 -5.21
CA ILE A 13 0.24 -4.16 -5.19
C ILE A 13 0.54 -4.71 -6.58
N SER A 14 -0.49 -5.09 -7.35
CA SER A 14 -0.33 -5.59 -8.72
C SER A 14 0.11 -4.50 -9.71
N SER A 15 -0.24 -3.24 -9.45
CA SER A 15 0.24 -2.07 -10.20
C SER A 15 1.73 -1.76 -9.96
N ASN A 16 2.44 -2.47 -9.07
CA ASN A 16 3.92 -2.38 -9.02
C ASN A 16 4.59 -2.73 -10.37
N PHE A 17 3.87 -3.41 -11.28
CA PHE A 17 4.33 -3.71 -12.65
C PHE A 17 3.86 -2.70 -13.71
N ALA A 18 2.95 -1.80 -13.37
CA ALA A 18 2.44 -0.74 -14.24
C ALA A 18 2.26 0.52 -13.37
N THR A 19 3.21 1.46 -13.44
CA THR A 19 3.20 2.73 -12.67
C THR A 19 1.95 3.56 -12.99
N GLU A 20 0.83 3.23 -12.37
CA GLU A 20 -0.44 3.92 -12.44
C GLU A 20 -0.45 5.10 -11.46
N GLU A 21 -1.07 6.20 -11.85
CA GLU A 21 -1.21 7.39 -11.02
C GLU A 21 -2.00 7.06 -9.75
N ILE A 22 -1.56 7.61 -8.61
CA ILE A 22 -2.30 7.50 -7.35
C ILE A 22 -3.42 8.55 -7.38
N ASP A 23 -4.65 8.06 -7.60
CA ASP A 23 -5.85 8.90 -7.66
C ASP A 23 -6.45 9.21 -6.27
N GLU A 24 -6.05 8.48 -5.23
CA GLU A 24 -6.54 8.75 -3.87
C GLU A 24 -5.94 10.02 -3.27
N ASP A 25 -6.73 10.64 -2.37
CA ASP A 25 -6.24 11.74 -1.54
C ASP A 25 -4.98 11.33 -0.76
N ASN A 26 -3.95 12.16 -0.84
CA ASN A 26 -2.62 11.85 -0.34
C ASN A 26 -1.85 13.12 0.10
N LEU A 27 -0.79 12.93 0.88
CA LEU A 27 0.01 14.02 1.42
C LEU A 27 0.68 14.91 0.37
N ILE A 28 1.03 14.36 -0.80
CA ILE A 28 1.71 15.12 -1.84
C ILE A 28 0.74 16.13 -2.44
N ASP A 29 -0.48 15.69 -2.75
CA ASP A 29 -1.54 16.57 -3.23
C ASP A 29 -1.93 17.62 -2.19
N GLN A 30 -2.06 17.23 -0.92
CA GLN A 30 -2.36 18.16 0.18
C GLN A 30 -1.27 19.23 0.39
N ASN A 31 -0.04 18.99 -0.07
CA ASN A 31 1.09 19.91 0.08
C ASN A 31 1.59 20.54 -1.23
N ASN A 32 1.02 20.21 -2.38
CA ASN A 32 1.52 20.65 -3.70
C ASN A 32 1.72 22.18 -3.76
N ARG A 33 0.73 22.95 -3.27
CA ARG A 33 0.79 24.42 -3.25
C ARG A 33 1.88 25.01 -2.36
N ASN A 34 2.38 24.25 -1.40
CA ASN A 34 3.41 24.68 -0.44
C ASN A 34 4.84 24.30 -0.92
N GLY A 35 4.95 23.65 -2.08
CA GLY A 35 6.21 23.23 -2.68
C GLY A 35 6.65 21.85 -2.22
N VAL A 36 6.51 20.87 -3.11
CA VAL A 36 7.00 19.50 -2.91
C VAL A 36 8.16 19.24 -3.88
N ILE A 37 9.29 18.77 -3.36
CA ILE A 37 10.49 18.46 -4.14
C ILE A 37 10.75 16.97 -4.10
N PHE A 38 11.06 16.38 -5.25
CA PHE A 38 11.37 14.96 -5.36
C PHE A 38 12.74 14.73 -6.01
N MET A 39 13.50 13.75 -5.51
CA MET A 39 14.69 13.21 -6.16
C MET A 39 14.84 11.72 -5.85
N GLY A 40 15.26 10.92 -6.84
CA GLY A 40 15.44 9.47 -6.67
C GLY A 40 14.71 8.67 -7.73
N ASP A 41 14.21 7.51 -7.34
CA ASP A 41 13.47 6.55 -8.18
C ASP A 41 12.38 7.20 -9.07
N ASP A 42 12.52 7.05 -10.38
CA ASP A 42 11.62 7.62 -11.37
C ASP A 42 10.16 7.12 -11.30
N THR A 43 9.90 5.99 -10.61
CA THR A 43 8.53 5.49 -10.34
C THR A 43 7.64 6.55 -9.68
N TRP A 44 8.19 7.37 -8.77
CA TRP A 44 7.47 8.45 -8.10
C TRP A 44 6.87 9.47 -9.06
N THR A 45 7.51 9.70 -10.21
CA THR A 45 6.99 10.63 -11.22
C THR A 45 5.82 10.05 -12.02
N GLY A 46 5.72 8.72 -12.10
CA GLY A 46 4.54 8.02 -12.61
C GLY A 46 3.41 8.00 -11.59
N LEU A 47 3.72 7.77 -10.31
CA LEU A 47 2.73 7.75 -9.22
C LEU A 47 2.11 9.14 -8.95
N PHE A 48 2.89 10.22 -9.12
CA PHE A 48 2.47 11.60 -8.82
C PHE A 48 2.76 12.57 -9.98
N PRO A 49 2.13 12.39 -11.15
CA PRO A 49 2.42 13.18 -12.34
C PRO A 49 2.05 14.65 -12.12
N GLY A 50 3.01 15.55 -12.36
CA GLY A 50 2.80 16.99 -12.26
C GLY A 50 2.59 17.53 -10.84
N LYS A 51 2.88 16.75 -9.79
CA LYS A 51 2.66 17.16 -8.39
C LYS A 51 3.88 17.81 -7.72
N PHE A 52 5.06 17.72 -8.35
CA PHE A 52 6.30 18.24 -7.80
C PHE A 52 6.64 19.63 -8.34
N LEU A 53 7.01 20.55 -7.44
CA LEU A 53 7.55 21.87 -7.81
C LEU A 53 8.87 21.74 -8.56
N ARG A 54 9.71 20.78 -8.14
CA ARG A 54 10.89 20.31 -8.88
C ARG A 54 11.05 18.81 -8.65
N GLN A 55 11.46 18.11 -9.69
CA GLN A 55 11.70 16.67 -9.65
C GLN A 55 13.04 16.33 -10.32
N PHE A 56 13.72 15.34 -9.75
CA PHE A 56 14.99 14.83 -10.24
C PHE A 56 14.97 13.29 -10.28
N PRO A 57 14.23 12.71 -11.23
CA PRO A 57 14.10 11.26 -11.36
C PRO A 57 15.40 10.61 -11.87
N SER A 58 15.69 9.41 -11.38
CA SER A 58 16.78 8.54 -11.80
C SER A 58 16.22 7.14 -12.10
N PRO A 59 16.71 6.44 -13.16
CA PRO A 59 16.21 5.12 -13.53
C PRO A 59 16.39 4.08 -12.42
N SER A 60 15.33 3.35 -12.07
CA SER A 60 15.32 2.45 -10.90
C SER A 60 15.35 0.96 -11.18
N PHE A 61 14.83 0.48 -12.31
CA PHE A 61 14.64 -0.96 -12.54
C PHE A 61 15.92 -1.81 -12.72
N ASN A 62 17.09 -1.19 -12.79
CA ASN A 62 18.36 -1.94 -12.90
C ASN A 62 18.89 -2.31 -11.52
N VAL A 63 18.43 -3.44 -10.99
CA VAL A 63 18.84 -3.99 -9.67
C VAL A 63 20.35 -4.27 -9.57
N LEU A 64 21.07 -4.36 -10.71
CA LEU A 64 22.52 -4.53 -10.70
C LEU A 64 23.28 -3.23 -10.36
N ASP A 65 22.63 -2.08 -10.48
CA ASP A 65 23.17 -0.76 -10.17
C ASP A 65 22.89 -0.40 -8.71
N LEU A 66 23.95 -0.28 -7.91
CA LEU A 66 23.85 0.03 -6.49
C LEU A 66 24.07 1.52 -6.19
N ASP A 67 24.48 2.33 -7.18
CA ASP A 67 25.18 3.59 -6.90
C ASP A 67 24.67 4.79 -7.69
N THR A 68 24.02 4.63 -8.83
CA THR A 68 23.60 5.79 -9.65
C THR A 68 22.52 6.63 -8.96
N VAL A 69 21.42 5.99 -8.53
CA VAL A 69 20.29 6.69 -7.89
C VAL A 69 20.75 7.39 -6.60
N ASP A 70 21.45 6.68 -5.72
CA ASP A 70 21.96 7.24 -4.46
C ASP A 70 22.89 8.44 -4.68
N ARG A 71 23.75 8.37 -5.70
CA ARG A 71 24.68 9.45 -6.05
C ARG A 71 23.95 10.66 -6.62
N ASP A 72 22.96 10.44 -7.47
CA ASP A 72 22.14 11.52 -8.03
C ASP A 72 21.35 12.25 -6.94
N VAL A 73 20.76 11.51 -5.99
CA VAL A 73 20.12 12.07 -4.80
C VAL A 73 21.13 12.91 -4.00
N ARG A 74 22.28 12.33 -3.66
CA ARG A 74 23.33 12.99 -2.89
C ARG A 74 23.84 14.27 -3.55
N ASN A 75 24.01 14.25 -4.87
CA ASN A 75 24.48 15.42 -5.63
C ASN A 75 23.49 16.58 -5.64
N ARG A 76 22.20 16.33 -5.37
CA ARG A 76 21.13 17.34 -5.49
C ARG A 76 20.61 17.82 -4.15
N ILE A 77 20.50 16.93 -3.17
CA ILE A 77 19.82 17.21 -1.91
C ILE A 77 20.38 18.44 -1.19
N PHE A 78 21.71 18.63 -1.19
CA PHE A 78 22.34 19.77 -0.53
C PHE A 78 22.06 21.11 -1.19
N PHE A 79 21.76 21.14 -2.50
CA PHE A 79 21.34 22.37 -3.17
C PHE A 79 19.89 22.72 -2.82
N GLU A 80 19.01 21.72 -2.74
CA GLU A 80 17.60 21.94 -2.40
C GLU A 80 17.41 22.27 -0.91
N LEU A 81 18.20 21.68 0.00
CA LEU A 81 18.18 22.02 1.42
C LEU A 81 18.53 23.49 1.72
N GLN A 82 19.27 24.16 0.83
CA GLN A 82 19.57 25.59 0.96
C GLN A 82 18.41 26.50 0.56
N ARG A 83 17.44 25.98 -0.19
CA ARG A 83 16.27 26.74 -0.65
C ARG A 83 15.19 26.77 0.44
N LYS A 84 14.25 27.70 0.30
CA LYS A 84 13.16 27.97 1.26
C LYS A 84 11.77 27.96 0.60
N ASP A 85 11.69 27.49 -0.64
CA ASP A 85 10.48 27.46 -1.46
C ASP A 85 9.82 26.06 -1.48
N TRP A 86 10.09 25.23 -0.47
CA TRP A 86 9.49 23.92 -0.31
C TRP A 86 9.07 23.69 1.14
N SER A 87 8.01 22.92 1.33
CA SER A 87 7.54 22.42 2.63
C SER A 87 7.80 20.92 2.81
N LEU A 88 7.92 20.17 1.71
CA LEU A 88 8.22 18.74 1.72
C LEU A 88 9.32 18.43 0.69
N LEU A 89 10.37 17.72 1.12
CA LEU A 89 11.44 17.21 0.26
C LEU A 89 11.50 15.69 0.42
N ILE A 90 11.39 14.97 -0.69
CA ILE A 90 11.44 13.51 -0.76
C ILE A 90 12.70 13.11 -1.50
N ALA A 91 13.55 12.32 -0.85
CA ALA A 91 14.80 11.80 -1.39
C ALA A 91 14.78 10.27 -1.28
N HIS A 92 14.62 9.59 -2.42
CA HIS A 92 14.44 8.14 -2.49
C HIS A 92 15.71 7.46 -3.01
N THR A 93 16.39 6.70 -2.16
CA THR A 93 17.61 5.94 -2.48
C THR A 93 17.29 4.46 -2.63
N LEU A 94 18.01 3.73 -3.49
CA LEU A 94 17.74 2.32 -3.81
C LEU A 94 18.91 1.38 -3.50
N GLY A 95 20.11 1.91 -3.27
CA GLY A 95 21.32 1.09 -3.22
C GLY A 95 21.34 0.01 -2.14
N VAL A 96 20.61 0.20 -1.03
CA VAL A 96 20.46 -0.83 0.02
C VAL A 96 19.56 -1.97 -0.45
N ASP A 97 18.39 -1.66 -1.00
CA ASP A 97 17.46 -2.66 -1.54
C ASP A 97 18.11 -3.48 -2.67
N HIS A 98 18.68 -2.80 -3.66
CA HIS A 98 19.36 -3.45 -4.78
C HIS A 98 20.53 -4.33 -4.32
N CYS A 99 21.25 -3.92 -3.27
CA CYS A 99 22.31 -4.75 -2.70
C CYS A 99 21.74 -6.01 -2.04
N GLY A 100 20.58 -5.92 -1.39
CA GLY A 100 19.84 -7.06 -0.85
C GLY A 100 19.55 -8.09 -1.93
N HIS A 101 18.88 -7.68 -3.02
CA HIS A 101 18.56 -8.54 -4.17
C HIS A 101 19.79 -9.16 -4.82
N LYS A 102 20.82 -8.34 -5.09
CA LYS A 102 21.98 -8.75 -5.87
C LYS A 102 22.95 -9.65 -5.09
N HIS A 103 23.13 -9.36 -3.81
CA HIS A 103 24.22 -9.94 -3.02
C HIS A 103 23.77 -10.61 -1.72
N GLY A 104 22.55 -10.33 -1.24
CA GLY A 104 22.06 -10.76 0.06
C GLY A 104 22.52 -9.85 1.21
N MET A 105 21.76 -9.88 2.30
CA MET A 105 21.94 -8.96 3.44
C MET A 105 23.30 -9.07 4.15
N ASN A 106 23.96 -10.23 4.11
CA ASN A 106 25.21 -10.50 4.82
C ASN A 106 26.47 -10.24 3.98
N HIS A 107 26.33 -9.72 2.76
CA HIS A 107 27.47 -9.48 1.87
C HIS A 107 28.25 -8.20 2.26
N PRO A 108 29.58 -8.12 2.05
CA PRO A 108 30.36 -6.91 2.33
C PRO A 108 29.87 -5.65 1.60
N GLU A 109 29.27 -5.81 0.41
CA GLU A 109 28.64 -4.69 -0.31
C GLU A 109 27.47 -4.08 0.48
N MET A 110 26.71 -4.88 1.23
CA MET A 110 25.64 -4.36 2.09
C MET A 110 26.24 -3.45 3.18
N THR A 111 27.37 -3.87 3.76
CA THR A 111 28.09 -3.04 4.73
C THR A 111 28.58 -1.73 4.09
N ARG A 112 29.09 -1.76 2.85
CA ARG A 112 29.48 -0.54 2.11
C ARG A 112 28.28 0.39 1.92
N LYS A 113 27.15 -0.12 1.42
CA LYS A 113 25.94 0.67 1.14
C LYS A 113 25.30 1.24 2.40
N LEU A 114 25.26 0.49 3.49
CA LEU A 114 24.80 0.99 4.79
C LEU A 114 25.71 2.10 5.33
N ASN A 115 27.04 1.97 5.18
CA ASN A 115 27.98 3.02 5.56
C ASN A 115 27.79 4.30 4.73
N GLU A 116 27.61 4.19 3.41
CA GLU A 116 27.32 5.33 2.54
C GLU A 116 26.02 6.05 2.92
N THR A 117 24.97 5.27 3.20
CA THR A 117 23.68 5.78 3.67
C THR A 117 23.83 6.53 5.00
N ASN A 118 24.56 5.95 5.95
CA ASN A 118 24.84 6.57 7.25
C ASN A 118 25.65 7.88 7.11
N GLU A 119 26.65 7.93 6.23
CA GLU A 119 27.39 9.17 5.97
C GLU A 119 26.52 10.24 5.31
N LEU A 120 25.65 9.86 4.36
CA LEU A 120 24.66 10.79 3.80
C LEU A 120 23.75 11.39 4.89
N ILE A 121 23.21 10.54 5.78
CA ILE A 121 22.36 10.99 6.89
C ILE A 121 23.12 11.97 7.81
N LYS A 122 24.37 11.66 8.18
CA LYS A 122 25.20 12.55 9.00
C LYS A 122 25.41 13.92 8.35
N GLU A 123 25.67 13.95 7.06
CA GLU A 123 25.86 15.20 6.32
C GLU A 123 24.58 16.03 6.25
N ILE A 124 23.43 15.40 5.96
CA ILE A 124 22.11 16.07 5.99
C ILE A 124 21.86 16.66 7.38
N VAL A 125 22.06 15.89 8.44
CA VAL A 125 21.93 16.35 9.83
C VAL A 125 22.83 17.56 10.12
N GLY A 126 24.06 17.55 9.60
CA GLY A 126 25.02 18.64 9.77
C GLY A 126 24.55 19.97 9.20
N VAL A 127 23.81 19.95 8.08
CA VAL A 127 23.34 21.16 7.38
C VAL A 127 21.88 21.51 7.63
N LEU A 128 21.10 20.63 8.24
CA LEU A 128 19.66 20.82 8.50
C LEU A 128 19.40 22.12 9.27
N ASP A 129 18.33 22.85 8.99
CA ASP A 129 17.99 24.05 9.78
C ASP A 129 17.17 23.73 11.04
N GLU A 130 16.82 24.74 11.83
CA GLU A 130 16.02 24.58 13.06
C GLU A 130 14.51 24.44 12.80
N HIS A 131 14.08 24.52 11.54
CA HIS A 131 12.67 24.50 11.15
C HIS A 131 12.29 23.25 10.34
N THR A 132 13.26 22.35 10.13
CA THR A 132 13.08 21.11 9.37
C THR A 132 13.21 19.91 10.29
N VAL A 133 12.37 18.90 10.07
CA VAL A 133 12.47 17.58 10.72
C VAL A 133 12.88 16.57 9.64
N LEU A 134 13.93 15.80 9.90
CA LEU A 134 14.37 14.72 9.04
C LEU A 134 13.70 13.42 9.47
N PHE A 135 13.06 12.76 8.53
CA PHE A 135 12.59 11.38 8.64
C PHE A 135 13.40 10.51 7.67
N VAL A 136 13.97 9.42 8.19
CA VAL A 136 14.59 8.36 7.40
C VAL A 136 13.77 7.10 7.67
N VAL A 137 13.14 6.57 6.63
CA VAL A 137 12.16 5.48 6.75
C VAL A 137 12.47 4.45 5.67
N GLY A 138 12.45 3.17 6.03
CA GLY A 138 12.34 2.08 5.07
C GLY A 138 10.88 1.73 4.79
N ASP A 139 10.58 1.39 3.56
CA ASP A 139 9.27 0.94 3.08
C ASP A 139 9.05 -0.57 3.28
N HIS A 140 10.11 -1.37 3.30
CA HIS A 140 10.06 -2.78 3.68
C HIS A 140 11.40 -3.28 4.24
N GLY A 141 11.39 -4.50 4.74
CA GLY A 141 12.57 -5.28 5.07
C GLY A 141 12.97 -6.23 3.93
N MET A 142 13.81 -7.21 4.21
CA MET A 142 14.32 -8.16 3.22
C MET A 142 14.61 -9.52 3.87
N THR A 143 14.31 -10.61 3.16
CA THR A 143 14.74 -11.96 3.56
C THR A 143 16.25 -12.14 3.44
N GLU A 144 16.80 -13.19 4.06
CA GLU A 144 18.24 -13.49 3.96
C GLU A 144 18.70 -13.73 2.52
N SER A 145 17.82 -14.29 1.69
CA SER A 145 18.03 -14.56 0.27
C SER A 145 17.93 -13.33 -0.62
N GLY A 146 17.60 -12.16 -0.06
CA GLY A 146 17.46 -10.93 -0.84
C GLY A 146 16.10 -10.81 -1.55
N ASP A 147 15.05 -11.40 -1.00
CA ASP A 147 13.68 -11.30 -1.52
C ASP A 147 12.75 -10.55 -0.55
N HIS A 148 11.67 -9.96 -1.05
CA HIS A 148 10.65 -9.27 -0.26
C HIS A 148 9.26 -9.29 -0.94
N GLY A 149 8.21 -8.93 -0.19
CA GLY A 149 6.82 -8.93 -0.66
C GLY A 149 5.93 -9.99 -0.01
N GLY A 150 6.51 -10.85 0.84
CA GLY A 150 5.81 -11.75 1.73
C GLY A 150 5.34 -11.09 3.04
N ASP A 151 4.89 -11.93 3.98
CA ASP A 151 4.35 -11.54 5.28
C ASP A 151 5.30 -11.82 6.45
N SER A 152 6.54 -12.25 6.17
CA SER A 152 7.49 -12.59 7.21
C SER A 152 7.96 -11.33 7.97
N PRO A 153 8.30 -11.43 9.26
CA PRO A 153 8.80 -10.28 10.04
C PRO A 153 9.98 -9.58 9.36
N SER A 154 10.92 -10.34 8.78
CA SER A 154 12.06 -9.78 8.07
C SER A 154 11.70 -8.95 6.85
N GLU A 155 10.54 -9.18 6.23
CA GLU A 155 10.06 -8.46 5.04
C GLU A 155 9.18 -7.27 5.40
N VAL A 156 8.40 -7.36 6.48
CA VAL A 156 7.44 -6.30 6.86
C VAL A 156 8.01 -5.31 7.88
N GLU A 157 9.08 -5.66 8.60
CA GLU A 157 9.74 -4.76 9.54
C GLU A 157 10.78 -3.88 8.83
N ALA A 158 10.62 -2.57 8.96
CA ALA A 158 11.53 -1.58 8.41
C ALA A 158 11.96 -0.56 9.48
N ALA A 159 13.12 0.06 9.28
CA ALA A 159 13.67 1.04 10.21
C ALA A 159 13.04 2.43 10.02
N MET A 160 12.86 3.15 11.13
CA MET A 160 12.48 4.56 11.13
C MET A 160 13.40 5.34 12.09
N PHE A 161 13.99 6.42 11.59
CA PHE A 161 14.80 7.36 12.35
C PHE A 161 14.27 8.78 12.15
N VAL A 162 14.11 9.51 13.25
CA VAL A 162 13.60 10.89 13.26
C VAL A 162 14.60 11.79 13.94
N TYR A 163 14.95 12.90 13.28
CA TYR A 163 15.87 13.89 13.80
C TYR A 163 15.32 15.30 13.61
N SER A 164 15.47 16.13 14.64
CA SER A 164 15.23 17.57 14.57
C SER A 164 16.24 18.30 15.45
N LYS A 165 16.66 19.49 15.00
CA LYS A 165 17.47 20.39 15.85
C LYS A 165 16.65 20.96 17.00
N LYS A 166 15.33 21.09 16.81
CA LYS A 166 14.41 21.38 17.91
C LYS A 166 14.08 20.09 18.66
N PRO A 167 13.96 20.13 20.00
CA PRO A 167 13.55 18.96 20.76
C PRO A 167 12.24 18.37 20.24
N LEU A 168 12.20 17.06 20.02
CA LEU A 168 10.95 16.32 19.79
C LEU A 168 10.21 16.11 21.11
N GLN A 169 8.91 15.79 21.05
CA GLN A 169 8.11 15.57 22.25
C GLN A 169 8.72 14.44 23.11
N SER A 170 8.89 14.73 24.41
CA SER A 170 9.39 13.74 25.35
C SER A 170 8.32 12.68 25.58
N ASN A 171 8.74 11.42 25.54
CA ASN A 171 7.84 10.32 25.80
C ASN A 171 7.25 10.40 27.21
N LEU A 172 5.92 10.36 27.30
CA LEU A 172 5.19 10.27 28.56
C LEU A 172 5.40 8.90 29.23
N ASN A 173 5.85 7.86 28.51
CA ASN A 173 6.34 6.58 29.06
C ASN A 173 6.78 5.63 27.92
N LEU A 174 8.05 5.61 27.51
CA LEU A 174 8.57 4.53 26.65
C LEU A 174 9.71 3.78 27.33
N LYS A 175 9.50 2.48 27.51
CA LYS A 175 10.55 1.49 27.73
C LYS A 175 10.75 0.76 26.39
N ASN A 176 11.95 0.83 25.82
CA ASN A 176 12.43 0.08 24.64
C ASN A 176 11.99 0.56 23.23
N TYR A 177 12.63 -0.02 22.21
CA TYR A 177 12.31 0.08 20.78
C TYR A 177 10.80 -0.10 20.54
N ARG A 178 10.19 0.82 19.80
CA ARG A 178 8.75 0.88 19.55
C ARG A 178 8.46 0.42 18.12
N THR A 179 7.56 -0.54 17.97
CA THR A 179 6.95 -0.87 16.68
C THR A 179 5.85 0.14 16.36
N LEU A 180 5.84 0.62 15.12
CA LEU A 180 4.86 1.57 14.57
C LEU A 180 4.27 0.98 13.29
N ASN A 181 3.06 1.39 12.93
CA ASN A 181 2.50 1.04 11.62
C ASN A 181 2.93 2.11 10.61
N GLN A 182 3.27 1.75 9.38
CA GLN A 182 3.64 2.74 8.36
C GLN A 182 2.55 3.76 8.08
N VAL A 183 1.27 3.37 8.18
CA VAL A 183 0.14 4.29 8.05
C VAL A 183 0.16 5.41 9.10
N ASP A 184 0.82 5.22 10.25
CA ASP A 184 0.95 6.22 11.31
C ASP A 184 1.84 7.42 10.89
N ILE A 185 2.64 7.27 9.82
CA ILE A 185 3.50 8.34 9.27
C ILE A 185 2.64 9.47 8.68
N VAL A 186 1.56 9.12 7.98
CA VAL A 186 0.76 10.09 7.23
C VAL A 186 0.11 11.18 8.09
N PRO A 187 -0.65 10.85 9.16
CA PRO A 187 -1.24 11.88 10.01
C PRO A 187 -0.17 12.62 10.82
N THR A 188 1.00 12.00 11.05
CA THR A 188 2.15 12.66 11.67
C THR A 188 2.74 13.73 10.76
N PHE A 189 2.94 13.43 9.48
CA PHE A 189 3.43 14.41 8.49
C PHE A 189 2.41 15.52 8.27
N ALA A 190 1.13 15.20 8.14
CA ALA A 190 0.07 16.21 8.05
C ALA A 190 0.10 17.18 9.24
N ALA A 191 0.32 16.66 10.47
CA ALA A 191 0.44 17.48 11.67
C ALA A 191 1.67 18.41 11.65
N ILE A 192 2.83 17.90 11.21
CA ILE A 192 4.08 18.68 11.13
C ILE A 192 3.98 19.76 10.05
N LEU A 193 3.43 19.41 8.88
CA LEU A 193 3.30 20.29 7.73
C LEU A 193 2.14 21.29 7.87
N GLY A 194 1.23 21.07 8.83
CA GLY A 194 -0.01 21.84 8.94
C GLY A 194 -0.99 21.57 7.79
N ALA A 195 -0.84 20.45 7.09
CA ALA A 195 -1.68 20.05 5.98
C ALA A 195 -2.97 19.35 6.46
N PRO A 196 -4.02 19.28 5.62
CA PRO A 196 -5.12 18.36 5.84
C PRO A 196 -4.62 16.92 5.89
N ILE A 197 -5.23 16.10 6.75
CA ILE A 197 -4.96 14.66 6.82
C ILE A 197 -5.73 14.02 5.65
N PRO A 198 -5.08 13.19 4.81
CA PRO A 198 -5.74 12.50 3.71
C PRO A 198 -7.02 11.78 4.15
N PHE A 199 -8.08 11.88 3.35
CA PHE A 199 -9.42 11.42 3.74
C PHE A 199 -9.48 9.94 4.13
N SER A 200 -8.75 9.06 3.45
CA SER A 200 -8.72 7.61 3.68
C SER A 200 -7.72 7.16 4.73
N ASN A 201 -7.04 8.09 5.41
CA ASN A 201 -6.08 7.75 6.45
C ASN A 201 -6.74 6.96 7.59
N ILE A 202 -6.05 5.92 8.08
CA ILE A 202 -6.41 5.13 9.26
C ILE A 202 -5.29 5.06 10.31
N GLY A 203 -4.18 5.78 10.07
CA GLY A 203 -3.04 5.82 10.98
C GLY A 203 -3.30 6.64 12.24
N ASN A 204 -2.53 6.35 13.30
CA ASN A 204 -2.43 7.15 14.51
C ASN A 204 -1.23 8.12 14.41
N VAL A 205 -1.26 9.21 15.15
CA VAL A 205 -0.14 10.17 15.19
C VAL A 205 1.00 9.63 16.06
N ILE A 206 2.23 9.73 15.55
CA ILE A 206 3.47 9.40 16.26
C ILE A 206 3.89 10.61 17.09
N LEU A 207 3.34 10.73 18.30
CA LEU A 207 3.49 11.92 19.15
C LEU A 207 4.94 12.32 19.44
N ASP A 208 5.81 11.35 19.70
CA ASP A 208 7.23 11.53 19.98
C ASP A 208 8.07 11.86 18.73
N ALA A 209 7.49 11.82 17.53
CA ALA A 209 8.08 12.38 16.32
C ALA A 209 7.68 13.84 16.07
N LEU A 210 6.76 14.39 16.86
CA LEU A 210 6.35 15.79 16.74
C LEU A 210 7.37 16.73 17.40
N PRO A 211 7.61 17.94 16.82
CA PRO A 211 8.44 18.94 17.46
C PRO A 211 7.78 19.52 18.72
N ARG A 212 8.61 19.93 19.68
CA ARG A 212 8.18 20.75 20.83
C ARG A 212 8.24 22.22 20.48
N PHE A 213 7.12 22.91 20.63
CA PHE A 213 6.96 24.34 20.49
C PHE A 213 7.22 25.06 21.83
N ARG A 214 8.47 25.09 22.28
CA ARG A 214 8.84 25.89 23.46
C ARG A 214 8.64 27.38 23.18
N ASN A 215 7.69 28.02 23.85
CA ASN A 215 7.72 29.48 24.00
C ASN A 215 8.72 29.83 25.12
N ASN A 216 9.52 30.87 24.94
CA ASN A 216 10.55 31.35 25.90
C ASN A 216 10.01 31.74 27.31
N SER A 217 8.72 31.56 27.58
CA SER A 217 8.14 31.69 28.91
C SER A 217 8.22 30.37 29.67
N LYS A 218 8.64 30.40 30.94
CA LYS A 218 8.66 29.28 31.91
C LYS A 218 7.28 28.64 32.22
N ARG A 219 6.26 28.84 31.38
CA ARG A 219 5.00 28.08 31.45
C ARG A 219 5.17 26.90 30.53
N ASP A 220 5.14 25.71 31.13
CA ASP A 220 5.11 24.43 30.45
C ASP A 220 4.19 24.50 29.23
N GLU A 221 4.69 24.01 28.09
CA GLU A 221 3.85 23.84 26.91
C GLU A 221 2.60 23.06 27.33
N HIS A 222 1.46 23.74 27.32
CA HIS A 222 0.21 23.10 27.63
C HIS A 222 0.00 21.96 26.61
N PRO A 223 -0.48 20.78 27.01
CA PRO A 223 -0.62 19.59 26.15
C PRO A 223 -1.59 19.72 24.95
N TRP A 224 -2.05 20.94 24.66
CA TRP A 224 -2.99 21.26 23.60
C TRP A 224 -2.47 20.84 22.22
N PHE A 225 -1.18 21.00 21.89
CA PHE A 225 -0.73 20.63 20.54
C PHE A 225 -0.91 19.13 20.27
N SER A 226 -0.50 18.27 21.20
CA SER A 226 -0.64 16.81 21.09
C SER A 226 -2.12 16.41 21.11
N ALA A 227 -2.90 16.97 22.04
CA ALA A 227 -4.34 16.70 22.14
C ALA A 227 -5.10 17.13 20.88
N HIS A 228 -4.85 18.34 20.37
CA HIS A 228 -5.47 18.85 19.15
C HIS A 228 -5.08 18.04 17.93
N THR A 229 -3.81 17.64 17.82
CA THR A 229 -3.34 16.85 16.67
C THR A 229 -4.03 15.50 16.63
N VAL A 230 -4.07 14.79 17.76
CA VAL A 230 -4.76 13.49 17.89
C VAL A 230 -6.27 13.66 17.67
N TRP A 231 -6.88 14.70 18.23
CA TRP A 231 -8.31 14.97 18.05
C TRP A 231 -8.68 15.28 16.60
N ARG A 232 -7.87 16.07 15.88
CA ARG A 232 -8.07 16.31 14.45
C ARG A 232 -8.04 15.01 13.65
N ASN A 233 -7.13 14.09 13.98
CA ASN A 233 -7.04 12.79 13.34
C ASN A 233 -8.26 11.90 13.66
N ILE A 234 -8.73 11.90 14.91
CA ILE A 234 -9.98 11.21 15.30
C ILE A 234 -11.18 11.75 14.52
N MET A 235 -11.29 13.08 14.36
CA MET A 235 -12.36 13.69 13.58
C MET A 235 -12.32 13.28 12.10
N GLN A 236 -11.12 13.26 11.49
CA GLN A 236 -10.96 12.81 10.10
C GLN A 236 -11.36 11.34 9.94
N THR A 237 -10.84 10.46 10.80
CA THR A 237 -11.12 9.02 10.71
C THR A 237 -12.57 8.68 11.02
N LYS A 238 -13.22 9.40 11.94
CA LYS A 238 -14.67 9.26 12.16
C LYS A 238 -15.47 9.65 10.92
N ASN A 239 -15.14 10.79 10.30
CA ASN A 239 -15.78 11.23 9.07
C ASN A 239 -15.58 10.21 7.93
N TYR A 240 -14.38 9.63 7.81
CA TYR A 240 -14.11 8.58 6.85
C TYR A 240 -14.99 7.35 7.06
N ILE A 241 -15.07 6.84 8.29
CA ILE A 241 -15.90 5.67 8.63
C ILE A 241 -17.39 5.95 8.38
N ASP A 242 -17.89 7.14 8.68
CA ASP A 242 -19.29 7.50 8.46
C ASP A 242 -19.66 7.49 6.98
N VAL A 243 -18.81 8.07 6.14
CA VAL A 243 -19.01 8.06 4.68
C VAL A 243 -18.87 6.64 4.14
N TYR A 244 -17.76 5.96 4.44
CA TYR A 244 -17.47 4.64 3.90
C TYR A 244 -18.52 3.59 4.29
N SER A 245 -18.98 3.60 5.54
CA SER A 245 -20.00 2.65 6.01
C SER A 245 -21.37 2.89 5.38
N SER A 246 -21.69 4.15 5.04
CA SER A 246 -22.95 4.50 4.36
C SER A 246 -23.00 4.06 2.90
N GLU A 247 -21.84 3.93 2.25
CA GLU A 247 -21.74 3.53 0.84
C GLU A 247 -21.59 2.02 0.67
N THR A 248 -20.85 1.36 1.56
CA THR A 248 -20.45 -0.06 1.39
C THR A 248 -21.25 -1.04 2.21
N PHE A 249 -21.84 -0.62 3.35
CA PHE A 249 -22.54 -1.49 4.31
C PHE A 249 -21.72 -2.68 4.83
N LEU A 250 -20.38 -2.61 4.78
CA LEU A 250 -19.49 -3.71 5.17
C LEU A 250 -19.23 -3.79 6.68
N PHE A 251 -19.46 -2.70 7.42
CA PHE A 251 -19.32 -2.68 8.88
C PHE A 251 -20.59 -3.20 9.55
N SER A 252 -20.44 -4.05 10.57
CA SER A 252 -21.58 -4.49 11.38
C SER A 252 -22.11 -3.34 12.26
N GLU A 253 -23.41 -3.36 12.56
CA GLU A 253 -24.04 -2.37 13.45
C GLU A 253 -23.35 -2.29 14.82
N GLU A 254 -22.87 -3.42 15.34
CA GLU A 254 -22.12 -3.47 16.60
C GLU A 254 -20.80 -2.68 16.52
N LYS A 255 -20.04 -2.83 15.43
CA LYS A 255 -18.79 -2.08 15.23
C LYS A 255 -19.06 -0.60 15.08
N LEU A 256 -20.07 -0.22 14.29
CA LEU A 256 -20.46 1.18 14.12
C LEU A 256 -20.88 1.82 15.45
N LYS A 257 -21.71 1.14 16.23
CA LYS A 257 -22.08 1.59 17.57
C LYS A 257 -20.86 1.76 18.48
N LYS A 258 -19.90 0.83 18.45
CA LYS A 258 -18.66 0.95 19.23
C LYS A 258 -17.81 2.14 18.79
N PHE A 259 -17.74 2.45 17.49
CA PHE A 259 -17.07 3.66 17.00
C PHE A 259 -17.75 4.93 17.53
N ASP A 260 -19.07 5.00 17.47
CA ASP A 260 -19.84 6.15 17.98
C ASP A 260 -19.69 6.34 19.49
N ASP A 261 -19.81 5.26 20.27
CA ASP A 261 -19.67 5.28 21.73
C ASP A 261 -18.26 5.76 22.12
N THR A 262 -17.22 5.21 21.48
CA THR A 262 -15.81 5.56 21.75
C THR A 262 -15.52 7.01 21.33
N PHE A 263 -16.05 7.45 20.18
CA PHE A 263 -15.91 8.83 19.69
C PHE A 263 -16.56 9.83 20.65
N HIS A 264 -17.74 9.51 21.19
CA HIS A 264 -18.40 10.35 22.19
C HIS A 264 -17.57 10.49 23.47
N GLU A 265 -16.99 9.38 23.96
CA GLU A 265 -16.11 9.40 25.13
C GLU A 265 -14.84 10.24 24.87
N LEU A 266 -14.21 10.06 23.71
CA LEU A 266 -13.04 10.86 23.30
C LEU A 266 -13.36 12.35 23.24
N ARG A 267 -14.55 12.72 22.74
CA ARG A 267 -15.02 14.11 22.69
C ARG A 267 -15.17 14.72 24.08
N VAL A 268 -15.69 13.96 25.05
CA VAL A 268 -15.81 14.41 26.44
C VAL A 268 -14.42 14.55 27.07
N LYS A 269 -13.54 13.56 26.89
CA LYS A 269 -12.19 13.57 27.46
C LYS A 269 -11.35 14.72 26.92
N VAL A 270 -11.34 14.97 25.61
CA VAL A 270 -10.54 16.06 25.02
C VAL A 270 -10.97 17.44 25.52
N ALA A 271 -12.28 17.64 25.74
CA ALA A 271 -12.81 18.87 26.30
C ALA A 271 -12.46 19.06 27.79
N GLY A 272 -12.22 17.96 28.51
CA GLY A 272 -11.90 17.93 29.94
C GLY A 272 -10.41 17.88 30.27
N ILE A 273 -9.49 18.01 29.30
CA ILE A 273 -8.05 17.96 29.57
C ILE A 273 -7.63 19.21 30.35
N SER A 274 -7.15 18.99 31.57
CA SER A 274 -6.66 20.06 32.47
C SER A 274 -5.26 19.81 33.05
N ASP A 275 -4.77 18.57 32.96
CA ASP A 275 -3.49 18.13 33.53
C ASP A 275 -2.91 16.96 32.72
N ASP A 276 -1.68 16.55 33.04
CA ASP A 276 -0.99 15.46 32.32
C ASP A 276 -1.71 14.12 32.45
N LYS A 277 -2.40 13.87 33.58
CA LYS A 277 -3.13 12.61 33.79
C LYS A 277 -4.34 12.51 32.86
N SER A 278 -5.14 13.58 32.77
CA SER A 278 -6.30 13.66 31.87
C SER A 278 -5.88 13.61 30.40
N LEU A 279 -4.71 14.16 30.05
CA LEU A 279 -4.10 13.98 28.75
C LEU A 279 -3.74 12.51 28.50
N ASP A 280 -3.02 11.86 29.41
CA ASP A 280 -2.63 10.45 29.28
C ASP A 280 -3.84 9.53 29.13
N ASP A 281 -4.91 9.78 29.89
CA ASP A 281 -6.18 9.05 29.78
C ASP A 281 -6.81 9.23 28.39
N PHE A 282 -6.81 10.45 27.84
CA PHE A 282 -7.28 10.72 26.47
C PHE A 282 -6.41 10.01 25.42
N LEU A 283 -5.09 10.12 25.53
CA LEU A 283 -4.14 9.51 24.59
C LEU A 283 -4.18 7.97 24.65
N SER A 284 -4.45 7.39 25.82
CA SER A 284 -4.65 5.95 25.96
C SER A 284 -5.89 5.50 25.21
N LEU A 285 -7.04 6.16 25.43
CA LEU A 285 -8.27 5.82 24.72
C LEU A 285 -8.14 6.04 23.20
N ALA A 286 -7.42 7.09 22.78
CA ALA A 286 -7.17 7.34 21.36
C ALA A 286 -6.35 6.20 20.72
N ARG A 287 -5.33 5.67 21.41
CA ARG A 287 -4.56 4.52 20.93
C ARG A 287 -5.45 3.27 20.76
N GLU A 288 -6.37 3.04 21.70
CA GLU A 288 -7.33 1.95 21.61
C GLU A 288 -8.31 2.14 20.44
N TYR A 289 -8.81 3.37 20.24
CA TYR A 289 -9.65 3.73 19.10
C TYR A 289 -8.96 3.45 17.76
N PHE A 290 -7.73 3.94 17.56
CA PHE A 290 -7.00 3.71 16.30
C PHE A 290 -6.61 2.24 16.09
N LYS A 291 -6.33 1.50 17.17
CA LYS A 291 -6.16 0.05 17.08
C LYS A 291 -7.43 -0.62 16.58
N PHE A 292 -8.57 -0.32 17.22
CA PHE A 292 -9.86 -0.88 16.82
C PHE A 292 -10.27 -0.49 15.39
N LEU A 293 -10.00 0.76 14.98
CA LEU A 293 -10.19 1.24 13.61
C LEU A 293 -9.43 0.38 12.61
N ARG A 294 -8.12 0.25 12.78
CA ARG A 294 -7.28 -0.53 11.87
C ARG A 294 -7.67 -2.00 11.85
N ASP A 295 -7.86 -2.62 13.01
CA ASP A 295 -8.25 -4.03 13.11
C ASP A 295 -9.57 -4.28 12.36
N SER A 296 -10.53 -3.35 12.47
CA SER A 296 -11.81 -3.44 11.75
C SER A 296 -11.67 -3.24 10.25
N CYS A 297 -10.82 -2.29 9.80
CA CYS A 297 -10.53 -2.08 8.38
C CYS A 297 -9.80 -3.29 7.77
N ILE A 298 -8.80 -3.84 8.45
CA ILE A 298 -8.09 -5.06 8.02
C ILE A 298 -9.07 -6.21 7.86
N GLU A 299 -9.95 -6.41 8.84
CA GLU A 299 -10.96 -7.46 8.78
C GLU A 299 -11.91 -7.28 7.57
N ILE A 300 -12.19 -6.07 7.11
CA ILE A 300 -13.10 -5.87 5.97
C ILE A 300 -12.36 -5.92 4.64
N TRP A 301 -11.15 -5.36 4.55
CA TRP A 301 -10.41 -5.22 3.29
C TRP A 301 -9.52 -6.43 2.98
N VAL A 302 -9.04 -7.14 4.00
CA VAL A 302 -8.17 -8.31 3.85
C VAL A 302 -9.01 -9.57 4.00
N GLN A 303 -10.00 -9.74 3.12
CA GLN A 303 -10.87 -10.91 3.08
C GLN A 303 -10.47 -11.82 1.93
N PHE A 304 -9.74 -12.89 2.26
CA PHE A 304 -9.43 -13.96 1.31
C PHE A 304 -10.45 -15.07 1.43
N ASN A 305 -11.35 -15.17 0.45
CA ASN A 305 -12.18 -16.35 0.34
C ASN A 305 -11.38 -17.47 -0.35
N THR A 306 -10.67 -18.26 0.46
CA THR A 306 -9.82 -19.37 -0.02
C THR A 306 -10.59 -20.38 -0.88
N THR A 307 -11.89 -20.53 -0.64
CA THR A 307 -12.75 -21.40 -1.47
C THR A 307 -12.96 -20.81 -2.86
N LEU A 308 -13.34 -19.53 -2.97
CA LEU A 308 -13.50 -18.87 -4.28
C LEU A 308 -12.16 -18.76 -5.02
N MET A 309 -11.08 -18.43 -4.32
CA MET A 309 -9.74 -18.36 -4.90
C MET A 309 -9.28 -19.72 -5.44
N SER A 310 -9.43 -20.79 -4.66
CA SER A 310 -9.06 -22.14 -5.11
C SER A 310 -9.92 -22.59 -6.30
N GLN A 311 -11.21 -22.27 -6.32
CA GLN A 311 -12.06 -22.49 -7.49
C GLN A 311 -11.50 -21.74 -8.71
N GLY A 312 -11.22 -20.44 -8.61
CA GLY A 312 -10.63 -19.64 -9.70
C GLY A 312 -9.29 -20.19 -10.21
N LEU A 313 -8.43 -20.67 -9.32
CA LEU A 313 -7.15 -21.32 -9.68
C LEU A 313 -7.38 -22.63 -10.44
N VAL A 314 -8.33 -23.47 -10.00
CA VAL A 314 -8.71 -24.70 -10.71
C VAL A 314 -9.26 -24.37 -12.10
N PHE A 315 -10.13 -23.36 -12.21
CA PHE A 315 -10.64 -22.87 -13.49
C PHE A 315 -9.52 -22.47 -14.46
N SER A 316 -8.55 -21.69 -13.96
CA SER A 316 -7.42 -21.21 -14.74
C SER A 316 -6.49 -22.36 -15.16
N PHE A 317 -6.18 -23.25 -14.22
CA PHE A 317 -5.34 -24.43 -14.48
C PHE A 317 -5.98 -25.36 -15.52
N CYS A 318 -7.27 -25.70 -15.38
CA CYS A 318 -7.96 -26.56 -16.34
C CYS A 318 -7.95 -25.96 -17.75
N THR A 319 -8.15 -24.65 -17.86
CA THR A 319 -8.10 -23.95 -19.14
C THR A 319 -6.72 -24.06 -19.78
N MET A 320 -5.67 -23.69 -19.03
CA MET A 320 -4.29 -23.78 -19.52
C MET A 320 -3.88 -25.21 -19.87
N PHE A 321 -4.26 -26.17 -19.03
CA PHE A 321 -3.97 -27.58 -19.23
C PHE A 321 -4.59 -28.11 -20.53
N PHE A 322 -5.90 -27.89 -20.76
CA PHE A 322 -6.52 -28.37 -21.99
C PHE A 322 -6.00 -27.65 -23.23
N VAL A 323 -5.75 -26.35 -23.16
CA VAL A 323 -5.12 -25.60 -24.26
C VAL A 323 -3.73 -26.16 -24.58
N TYR A 324 -2.92 -26.44 -23.56
CA TYR A 324 -1.61 -27.07 -23.72
C TYR A 324 -1.70 -28.44 -24.41
N LEU A 325 -2.62 -29.30 -23.96
CA LEU A 325 -2.86 -30.62 -24.59
C LEU A 325 -3.22 -30.50 -26.06
N ILE A 326 -4.09 -29.54 -26.41
CA ILE A 326 -4.52 -29.31 -27.79
C ILE A 326 -3.35 -28.83 -28.64
N LEU A 327 -2.61 -27.81 -28.17
CA LEU A 327 -1.53 -27.20 -28.95
C LEU A 327 -0.33 -28.13 -29.15
N THR A 328 0.00 -28.94 -28.15
CA THR A 328 1.16 -29.84 -28.21
C THR A 328 0.83 -31.24 -28.72
N GLY A 329 -0.41 -31.69 -28.51
CA GLY A 329 -0.81 -33.06 -28.83
C GLY A 329 -1.54 -33.23 -30.16
N ILE A 330 -2.22 -32.20 -30.68
CA ILE A 330 -2.97 -32.32 -31.93
C ILE A 330 -2.12 -31.81 -33.11
N PRO A 331 -1.79 -32.65 -34.10
CA PRO A 331 -1.04 -32.22 -35.28
C PRO A 331 -1.76 -31.09 -36.05
N VAL A 332 -0.99 -30.18 -36.65
CA VAL A 332 -1.51 -29.00 -37.37
C VAL A 332 -2.59 -29.38 -38.41
N MET A 333 -2.38 -30.45 -39.16
CA MET A 333 -3.35 -30.91 -40.17
C MET A 333 -4.68 -31.36 -39.57
N GLN A 334 -4.66 -31.94 -38.37
CA GLN A 334 -5.87 -32.36 -37.65
C GLN A 334 -6.55 -31.14 -37.00
N MET A 335 -5.77 -30.17 -36.53
CA MET A 335 -6.29 -28.91 -35.99
C MET A 335 -7.06 -28.11 -37.06
N LEU A 336 -6.55 -28.03 -38.29
CA LEU A 336 -7.26 -27.40 -39.42
C LEU A 336 -8.61 -28.07 -39.69
N LYS A 337 -8.67 -29.41 -39.66
CA LYS A 337 -9.95 -30.14 -39.81
C LYS A 337 -10.92 -29.83 -38.68
N ILE A 338 -10.45 -29.70 -37.44
CA ILE A 338 -11.28 -29.32 -36.29
C ILE A 338 -11.86 -27.91 -36.50
N LEU A 339 -11.06 -26.96 -36.97
CA LEU A 339 -11.50 -25.59 -37.24
C LEU A 339 -12.51 -25.50 -38.39
N GLU A 340 -12.35 -26.32 -39.43
CA GLU A 340 -13.31 -26.44 -40.55
C GLU A 340 -14.59 -27.21 -40.16
N SER A 341 -14.58 -27.94 -39.03
CA SER A 341 -15.71 -28.73 -38.57
C SER A 341 -16.83 -27.90 -37.94
N THR A 342 -17.92 -28.58 -37.54
CA THR A 342 -19.02 -27.97 -36.79
C THR A 342 -18.65 -27.65 -35.34
N PHE A 343 -17.50 -28.09 -34.83
CA PHE A 343 -17.07 -27.87 -33.44
C PHE A 343 -17.11 -26.38 -33.06
N LEU A 344 -16.56 -25.49 -33.90
CA LEU A 344 -16.55 -24.06 -33.61
C LEU A 344 -17.96 -23.47 -33.49
N LYS A 345 -18.91 -23.98 -34.28
CA LYS A 345 -20.32 -23.58 -34.19
C LYS A 345 -20.94 -24.03 -32.86
N PHE A 346 -20.62 -25.25 -32.40
CA PHE A 346 -21.05 -25.72 -31.08
C PHE A 346 -20.43 -24.91 -29.94
N VAL A 347 -19.18 -24.47 -30.07
CA VAL A 347 -18.54 -23.59 -29.08
C VAL A 347 -19.27 -22.26 -28.96
N VAL A 348 -19.58 -21.62 -30.10
CA VAL A 348 -20.31 -20.36 -30.12
C VAL A 348 -21.72 -20.54 -29.55
N ILE A 349 -22.46 -21.56 -30.03
CA ILE A 349 -23.83 -21.83 -29.56
C ILE A 349 -23.84 -22.17 -28.06
N GLY A 350 -22.91 -22.99 -27.59
CA GLY A 350 -22.81 -23.37 -26.17
C GLY A 350 -22.61 -22.15 -25.28
N ASN A 351 -21.70 -21.25 -25.65
CA ASN A 351 -21.47 -20.03 -24.89
C ASN A 351 -22.66 -19.05 -24.96
N LEU A 352 -23.35 -18.96 -26.09
CA LEU A 352 -24.58 -18.17 -26.20
C LEU A 352 -25.69 -18.72 -25.30
N ILE A 353 -25.85 -20.05 -25.23
CA ILE A 353 -26.81 -20.70 -24.33
C ILE A 353 -26.44 -20.43 -22.86
N ALA A 354 -25.16 -20.57 -22.51
CA ALA A 354 -24.68 -20.29 -21.16
C ALA A 354 -24.92 -18.84 -20.75
N SER A 355 -24.68 -17.90 -21.67
CA SER A 355 -24.94 -16.47 -21.46
C SER A 355 -26.43 -16.16 -21.33
N ALA A 356 -27.28 -16.75 -22.18
CA ALA A 356 -28.73 -16.62 -22.07
C ALA A 356 -29.27 -17.19 -20.76
N PHE A 357 -28.69 -18.31 -20.29
CA PHE A 357 -29.02 -18.89 -19.00
C PHE A 357 -28.61 -17.98 -17.83
N ALA A 358 -27.39 -17.44 -17.85
CA ALA A 358 -26.91 -16.47 -16.85
C ALA A 358 -27.80 -15.21 -16.81
N TYR A 359 -28.21 -14.71 -17.98
CA TYR A 359 -29.15 -13.60 -18.09
C TYR A 359 -30.53 -13.96 -17.50
N GLY A 360 -31.01 -15.18 -17.75
CA GLY A 360 -32.25 -15.67 -17.14
C GLY A 360 -32.19 -15.69 -15.62
N LEU A 361 -31.10 -16.20 -15.03
CA LEU A 361 -30.90 -16.19 -13.58
C LEU A 361 -30.92 -14.78 -13.00
N TYR A 362 -30.25 -13.84 -13.67
CA TYR A 362 -30.23 -12.44 -13.27
C TYR A 362 -31.62 -11.80 -13.37
N PHE A 363 -32.32 -12.00 -14.48
CA PHE A 363 -33.65 -11.45 -14.72
C PHE A 363 -34.69 -11.92 -13.69
N PHE A 364 -34.60 -13.16 -13.22
CA PHE A 364 -35.48 -13.70 -12.18
C PHE A 364 -35.00 -13.40 -10.74
N GLY A 365 -33.92 -12.64 -10.56
CA GLY A 365 -33.39 -12.29 -9.24
C GLY A 365 -32.79 -13.47 -8.47
N ALA A 366 -32.36 -14.52 -9.18
CA ALA A 366 -31.66 -15.65 -8.58
C ALA A 366 -30.16 -15.35 -8.35
N VAL A 367 -29.61 -14.36 -9.07
CA VAL A 367 -28.25 -13.83 -8.91
C VAL A 367 -28.26 -12.31 -9.06
N ASP A 368 -27.41 -11.62 -8.30
CA ASP A 368 -27.36 -10.15 -8.28
C ASP A 368 -26.33 -9.59 -9.28
N ASP A 369 -25.31 -10.37 -9.64
CA ASP A 369 -24.21 -9.94 -10.52
C ASP A 369 -24.22 -10.72 -11.85
N PHE A 370 -24.80 -10.11 -12.87
CA PHE A 370 -24.87 -10.69 -14.21
C PHE A 370 -23.47 -10.90 -14.83
N LEU A 371 -22.56 -9.94 -14.67
CA LEU A 371 -21.27 -9.94 -15.36
C LEU A 371 -20.42 -11.12 -14.88
N ASN A 372 -20.27 -11.25 -13.56
CA ASN A 372 -19.49 -12.34 -12.96
C ASN A 372 -20.16 -13.70 -13.19
N THR A 373 -21.50 -13.78 -13.10
CA THR A 373 -22.23 -15.01 -13.40
C THR A 373 -22.03 -15.43 -14.85
N ASN A 374 -22.06 -14.48 -15.80
CA ASN A 374 -21.86 -14.74 -17.21
C ASN A 374 -20.43 -15.22 -17.51
N PHE A 375 -19.41 -14.62 -16.87
CA PHE A 375 -18.03 -15.09 -17.01
C PHE A 375 -17.84 -16.51 -16.50
N ILE A 376 -18.41 -16.85 -15.34
CA ILE A 376 -18.31 -18.21 -14.78
C ILE A 376 -19.04 -19.21 -15.69
N ALA A 377 -20.26 -18.90 -16.12
CA ALA A 377 -21.07 -19.80 -16.96
C ALA A 377 -20.41 -20.07 -18.32
N THR A 378 -19.92 -19.02 -18.99
CA THR A 378 -19.24 -19.16 -20.29
C THR A 378 -17.86 -19.82 -20.14
N GLY A 379 -17.12 -19.51 -19.06
CA GLY A 379 -15.87 -20.16 -18.70
C GLY A 379 -16.03 -21.67 -18.49
N MET A 380 -16.99 -22.08 -17.66
CA MET A 380 -17.32 -23.50 -17.42
C MET A 380 -17.65 -24.24 -18.72
N THR A 381 -18.48 -23.62 -19.55
CA THR A 381 -18.91 -24.20 -20.83
C THR A 381 -17.71 -24.39 -21.76
N SER A 382 -16.83 -23.39 -21.82
CA SER A 382 -15.62 -23.44 -22.65
C SER A 382 -14.64 -24.52 -22.17
N ILE A 383 -14.39 -24.64 -20.86
CA ILE A 383 -13.55 -25.71 -20.30
C ILE A 383 -14.12 -27.09 -20.62
N PHE A 384 -15.44 -27.26 -20.45
CA PHE A 384 -16.09 -28.52 -20.77
C PHE A 384 -15.94 -28.90 -22.25
N LEU A 385 -16.09 -27.93 -23.16
CA LEU A 385 -15.91 -28.14 -24.59
C LEU A 385 -14.45 -28.45 -24.97
N LEU A 386 -13.48 -27.80 -24.31
CA LEU A 386 -12.06 -28.12 -24.47
C LEU A 386 -11.77 -29.55 -24.01
N ALA A 387 -12.36 -29.97 -22.87
CA ALA A 387 -12.22 -31.34 -22.37
C ALA A 387 -12.79 -32.37 -23.36
N ILE A 388 -13.97 -32.11 -23.95
CA ILE A 388 -14.54 -32.96 -25.00
C ILE A 388 -13.58 -33.05 -26.19
N LEU A 389 -13.02 -31.93 -26.64
CA LEU A 389 -12.10 -31.92 -27.77
C LEU A 389 -10.86 -32.77 -27.51
N VAL A 390 -10.29 -32.67 -26.31
CA VAL A 390 -9.16 -33.49 -25.88
C VAL A 390 -9.54 -34.97 -25.87
N VAL A 391 -10.68 -35.34 -25.28
CA VAL A 391 -11.14 -36.74 -25.23
C VAL A 391 -11.33 -37.31 -26.63
N GLN A 392 -11.94 -36.54 -27.54
CA GLN A 392 -12.18 -36.96 -28.93
C GLN A 392 -10.88 -37.19 -29.72
N ASN A 393 -9.82 -36.47 -29.40
CA ASN A 393 -8.53 -36.54 -30.08
C ASN A 393 -7.45 -37.24 -29.24
N TRP A 394 -7.83 -37.92 -28.15
CA TRP A 394 -6.87 -38.48 -27.20
C TRP A 394 -5.86 -39.43 -27.85
N GLY A 395 -6.29 -40.24 -28.82
CA GLY A 395 -5.39 -41.15 -29.54
C GLY A 395 -4.27 -40.43 -30.30
N GLU A 396 -4.60 -39.33 -30.99
CA GLU A 396 -3.61 -38.50 -31.71
C GLU A 396 -2.70 -37.77 -30.74
N ILE A 397 -3.26 -37.23 -29.65
CA ILE A 397 -2.51 -36.59 -28.56
C ILE A 397 -1.50 -37.58 -27.96
N SER A 398 -1.94 -38.80 -27.62
CA SER A 398 -1.07 -39.82 -27.03
C SER A 398 0.01 -40.30 -27.99
N ASN A 399 -0.30 -40.41 -29.28
CA ASN A 399 0.68 -40.83 -30.29
C ASN A 399 1.73 -39.76 -30.55
N THR A 400 1.32 -38.48 -30.60
CA THR A 400 2.23 -37.34 -30.81
C THR A 400 3.23 -37.19 -29.69
N TRP A 401 2.83 -37.48 -28.45
CA TRP A 401 3.73 -37.42 -27.29
C TRP A 401 4.62 -38.65 -27.12
N TYR A 402 4.29 -39.76 -27.78
CA TYR A 402 5.11 -40.96 -27.78
C TYR A 402 6.29 -40.87 -28.77
N GLN A 403 6.17 -40.02 -29.79
CA GLN A 403 7.21 -39.73 -30.78
C GLN A 403 8.14 -38.63 -30.28
#